data_AF-A0A5B7AHN3-F1
#
_entry.id   AF-A0A5B7AHN3-F1
#
_cell.length_a   1.000
_cell.length_b   1.000
_cell.length_c   1.000
_cell.angle_alpha   90.00
_cell.angle_beta   90.00
_cell.angle_gamma   90.00
#
_symmetry.space_group_name_H-M   'P 1'
#
loop_
_entity.id
_entity.type
_entity.pdbx_description
1 polymer ?
#
loop_
_entity_poly.entity_id
_entity_poly.type
_entity_poly.pdbx_seq_one_letter_code
_entity_poly.pdbx_strand_id
1 'polypeptide(L)'
;PPAGIAVTSRVFSVLVHFVGCLHLKEDILSFIQIMSSPLLQWLSCVEVQYKNTNHQIQLLWTETLSCLKRSWPPIIFDSTFLKPQAQLLERTLDHPNPSISEPTITFWNSTYGEQIKLDYPQSLLHVLD
;
A
#
# COMPACT_ATOMS: atom_id res chain seq x y z
N PRO A 1 4.57 17.44 -22.22
CA PRO A 1 4.48 17.56 -20.75
C PRO A 1 5.63 18.42 -20.19
N PRO A 2 5.39 19.26 -19.17
CA PRO A 2 6.47 19.87 -18.39
C PRO A 2 7.47 18.78 -17.98
N ALA A 3 8.78 19.03 -18.16
CA ALA A 3 9.82 18.04 -17.92
C ALA A 3 9.74 17.41 -16.51
N GLY A 4 9.33 18.19 -15.50
CA GLY A 4 9.14 17.72 -14.12
C GLY A 4 8.13 16.57 -13.99
N ILE A 5 6.98 16.64 -14.67
CA ILE A 5 5.92 15.62 -14.58
C ILE A 5 6.40 14.29 -15.19
N ALA A 6 7.15 14.36 -16.29
CA ALA A 6 7.71 13.17 -16.92
C ALA A 6 8.78 12.50 -16.05
N VAL A 7 9.60 13.30 -15.35
CA VAL A 7 10.59 12.79 -14.39
C VAL A 7 9.90 12.11 -13.21
N THR A 8 8.89 12.74 -12.61
CA THR A 8 8.14 12.16 -11.49
C THR A 8 7.51 10.82 -11.85
N SER A 9 6.83 10.73 -13.00
CA SER A 9 6.24 9.46 -13.45
C SER A 9 7.28 8.36 -13.66
N ARG A 10 8.46 8.69 -14.21
CA ARG A 10 9.56 7.72 -14.38
C ARG A 10 10.11 7.23 -13.03
N VAL A 11 10.24 8.12 -12.05
CA VAL A 11 10.69 7.74 -10.70
C VAL A 11 9.72 6.76 -10.07
N PHE A 12 8.41 7.01 -10.14
CA PHE A 12 7.43 6.06 -9.62
C PHE A 12 7.47 4.73 -10.37
N SER A 13 7.61 4.74 -11.71
CA SER A 13 7.73 3.50 -12.49
C SER A 13 8.94 2.67 -12.07
N VAL A 14 10.09 3.30 -11.82
CA VAL A 14 11.29 2.60 -11.29
C VAL A 14 11.03 2.08 -9.88
N LEU A 15 10.32 2.84 -9.04
CA LEU A 15 9.98 2.42 -7.68
C LEU A 15 9.03 1.21 -7.68
N VAL A 16 8.02 1.19 -8.56
CA VAL A 16 7.15 0.03 -8.78
C VAL A 16 7.99 -1.20 -9.12
N HIS A 17 8.90 -1.08 -10.09
CA HIS A 17 9.79 -2.17 -10.47
C HIS A 17 10.67 -2.63 -9.31
N PHE A 18 11.24 -1.69 -8.54
CA PHE A 18 12.05 -1.99 -7.37
C PHE A 18 11.27 -2.80 -6.33
N VAL A 19 10.05 -2.38 -5.99
CA VAL A 19 9.18 -3.13 -5.05
C VAL A 19 8.86 -4.52 -5.58
N GLY A 20 8.62 -4.66 -6.88
CA GLY A 20 8.43 -5.97 -7.53
C GLY A 20 9.65 -6.88 -7.50
N CYS A 21 10.84 -6.35 -7.21
CA CYS A 21 12.06 -7.12 -7.00
C CYS A 21 12.33 -7.43 -5.52
N LEU A 22 11.53 -6.92 -4.58
CA LEU A 22 11.67 -7.26 -3.17
C LEU A 22 11.03 -8.63 -2.91
N HIS A 23 11.82 -9.52 -2.31
CA HIS A 23 11.39 -10.85 -1.91
C HIS A 23 11.68 -11.14 -0.44
N LEU A 24 12.79 -10.64 0.11
CA LEU A 24 13.15 -10.91 1.50
C LEU A 24 12.26 -10.14 2.47
N LYS A 25 11.72 -10.83 3.47
CA LYS A 25 10.86 -10.24 4.50
C LYS A 25 11.46 -8.98 5.12
N GLU A 26 12.73 -9.02 5.50
CA GLU A 26 13.41 -7.91 6.17
C GLU A 26 13.51 -6.66 5.29
N ASP A 27 13.78 -6.84 3.99
CA ASP A 27 13.83 -5.73 3.03
C ASP A 27 12.44 -5.13 2.79
N ILE A 28 11.41 -5.98 2.73
CA ILE A 28 10.02 -5.55 2.57
C ILE A 28 9.56 -4.76 3.81
N LEU A 29 9.87 -5.26 5.01
CA LEU A 29 9.55 -4.57 6.26
C LEU A 29 10.28 -3.22 6.35
N SER A 30 11.55 -3.18 5.95
CA SER A 30 12.34 -1.94 5.90
C SER A 30 11.76 -0.95 4.88
N PHE A 31 11.35 -1.43 3.70
CA PHE A 31 10.66 -0.63 2.70
C PHE A 31 9.39 -0.02 3.26
N ILE A 32 8.51 -0.81 3.87
CA ILE A 32 7.26 -0.32 4.48
C ILE A 32 7.58 0.73 5.54
N GLN A 33 8.53 0.47 6.44
CA GLN A 33 8.90 1.41 7.49
C GLN A 33 9.35 2.77 6.93
N ILE A 34 10.15 2.78 5.87
CA ILE A 34 10.65 4.01 5.23
C ILE A 34 9.54 4.70 4.43
N MET A 35 8.72 3.92 3.72
CA MET A 35 7.82 4.43 2.69
C MET A 35 6.39 4.65 3.18
N SER A 36 6.01 4.20 4.38
CA SER A 36 4.63 4.34 4.87
C SER A 36 4.13 5.79 4.88
N SER A 37 4.94 6.73 5.39
CA SER A 37 4.55 8.14 5.44
C SER A 37 4.45 8.77 4.03
N PRO A 38 5.46 8.62 3.15
CA PRO A 38 5.34 9.04 1.75
C PRO A 38 4.14 8.42 1.02
N LEU A 39 3.92 7.11 1.16
CA LEU A 39 2.80 6.41 0.52
C LEU A 39 1.47 6.96 0.99
N LEU A 40 1.30 7.19 2.30
CA LEU A 40 0.07 7.74 2.86
C LEU A 40 -0.24 9.13 2.28
N GLN A 41 0.78 9.99 2.16
CA GLN A 41 0.63 11.31 1.54
C GLN A 41 0.26 11.20 0.07
N TRP A 42 0.97 10.36 -0.69
CA TRP A 42 0.71 10.21 -2.12
C TRP A 42 -0.67 9.64 -2.40
N LEU A 43 -1.08 8.60 -1.67
CA LEU A 43 -2.40 7.98 -1.77
C LEU A 43 -3.52 8.96 -1.40
N SER A 44 -3.28 9.85 -0.43
CA SER A 44 -4.24 10.89 -0.08
C SER A 44 -4.41 11.97 -1.15
N CYS A 45 -3.43 12.15 -2.04
CA CYS A 45 -3.38 13.20 -3.05
C CYS A 45 -3.74 12.73 -4.47
N VAL A 46 -4.15 11.48 -4.66
CA VAL A 46 -4.44 10.87 -5.99
C VAL A 46 -5.57 11.59 -6.76
N GLU A 47 -6.26 12.54 -6.16
CA GLU A 47 -7.33 13.31 -6.79
C GLU A 47 -6.83 14.50 -7.64
N VAL A 48 -5.55 14.87 -7.57
CA VAL A 48 -5.07 16.15 -8.14
C VAL A 48 -4.36 15.98 -9.49
N GLN A 49 -5.08 16.30 -10.57
CA GLN A 49 -4.62 16.80 -11.89
C GLN A 49 -3.63 15.98 -12.75
N TYR A 50 -2.93 14.95 -12.25
CA TYR A 50 -1.85 14.26 -12.98
C TYR A 50 -2.13 12.76 -13.22
N LYS A 51 -2.97 12.46 -14.22
CA LYS A 51 -3.41 11.08 -14.56
C LYS A 51 -2.27 10.05 -14.60
N ASN A 52 -1.14 10.36 -15.25
CA ASN A 52 -0.04 9.40 -15.38
C ASN A 52 0.69 9.15 -14.04
N THR A 53 0.95 10.19 -13.24
CA THR A 53 1.56 10.05 -11.92
C THR A 53 0.63 9.27 -10.98
N ASN A 54 -0.66 9.59 -11.01
CA ASN A 54 -1.68 8.91 -10.21
C ASN A 54 -1.77 7.43 -10.55
N HIS A 55 -1.69 7.08 -11.84
CA HIS A 55 -1.62 5.68 -12.27
C HIS A 55 -0.38 4.97 -11.71
N GLN A 56 0.80 5.60 -11.72
CA GLN A 56 2.00 4.99 -11.15
C GLN A 56 1.93 4.83 -9.62
N ILE A 57 1.27 5.75 -8.91
CA ILE A 57 1.01 5.63 -7.46
C ILE A 57 0.07 4.44 -7.17
N GLN A 58 -0.98 4.26 -7.98
CA GLN A 58 -1.89 3.10 -7.87
C GLN A 58 -1.15 1.78 -8.10
N LEU A 59 -0.28 1.74 -9.13
CA LEU A 59 0.57 0.57 -9.40
C LEU A 59 1.53 0.30 -8.24
N LEU A 60 2.15 1.36 -7.68
CA LEU A 60 3.07 1.22 -6.56
C LEU A 60 2.39 0.64 -5.33
N TRP A 61 1.18 1.12 -5.03
CA TRP A 61 0.39 0.58 -3.92
C TRP A 61 0.03 -0.88 -4.15
N THR A 62 -0.47 -1.21 -5.34
CA THR A 62 -0.81 -2.60 -5.71
C THR A 62 0.40 -3.51 -5.59
N GLU A 63 1.55 -3.09 -6.09
CA GLU A 63 2.79 -3.87 -6.02
C GLU A 63 3.29 -4.01 -4.57
N THR A 64 3.11 -2.97 -3.74
CA THR A 64 3.45 -3.02 -2.30
C THR A 64 2.62 -4.10 -1.59
N LEU A 65 1.31 -4.14 -1.83
CA LEU A 65 0.41 -5.16 -1.26
C LEU A 65 0.77 -6.57 -1.76
N SER A 66 1.07 -6.71 -3.06
CA SER A 66 1.50 -7.98 -3.67
C SER A 66 2.81 -8.47 -3.06
N CYS A 67 3.78 -7.56 -2.90
CA CYS A 67 5.09 -7.83 -2.32
C CYS A 67 4.99 -8.34 -0.88
N LEU A 68 4.16 -7.71 -0.05
CA LEU A 68 3.85 -8.17 1.31
C LEU A 68 3.35 -9.62 1.34
N LYS A 69 2.46 -9.99 0.41
CA LYS A 69 1.92 -11.35 0.31
C LYS A 69 2.93 -12.38 -0.19
N ARG A 70 3.86 -11.97 -1.06
CA ARG A 70 4.87 -12.85 -1.69
C ARG A 70 6.16 -12.98 -0.87
N SER A 71 6.27 -12.28 0.26
CA SER A 71 7.49 -12.23 1.07
C SER A 71 8.04 -13.60 1.44
N TRP A 72 9.37 -13.72 1.51
CA TRP A 72 10.06 -14.90 2.01
C TRP A 72 11.07 -14.54 3.12
N PRO A 73 11.03 -15.20 4.30
CA PRO A 73 9.95 -16.07 4.78
C PRO A 73 8.60 -15.35 4.84
N PRO A 74 7.45 -16.07 4.84
CA PRO A 74 6.13 -15.44 4.89
C PRO A 74 5.98 -14.50 6.08
N ILE A 75 5.39 -13.33 5.84
CA ILE A 75 4.99 -12.40 6.89
C ILE A 75 3.79 -12.98 7.66
N ILE A 76 3.82 -12.82 8.97
CA ILE A 76 2.70 -13.17 9.85
C ILE A 76 1.85 -11.89 9.99
N PHE A 77 0.61 -11.94 9.51
CA PHE A 77 -0.32 -10.81 9.54
C PHE A 77 -1.09 -10.77 10.87
N ASP A 78 -0.38 -10.45 11.95
CA ASP A 78 -0.94 -10.35 13.31
C ASP A 78 -1.23 -8.90 13.74
N SER A 79 -1.75 -8.72 14.95
CA SER A 79 -2.01 -7.40 15.55
C SER A 79 -0.76 -6.52 15.63
N THR A 80 0.42 -7.11 15.80
CA THR A 80 1.69 -6.38 15.93
C THR A 80 2.07 -5.76 14.58
N PHE A 81 1.93 -6.54 13.51
CA PHE A 81 2.22 -6.08 12.15
C PHE A 81 1.11 -5.20 11.55
N LEU A 82 -0.13 -5.33 12.04
CA LEU A 82 -1.25 -4.48 11.62
C LEU A 82 -1.05 -3.01 12.03
N LYS A 83 -0.60 -2.76 13.27
CA LYS A 83 -0.41 -1.41 13.82
C LYS A 83 0.34 -0.43 12.91
N PRO A 84 1.55 -0.75 12.39
CA PRO A 84 2.27 0.18 11.52
C PRO A 84 1.63 0.41 10.14
N GLN A 85 0.71 -0.47 9.71
CA GLN A 85 -0.01 -0.35 8.44
C GLN A 85 -1.40 0.28 8.59
N ALA A 86 -1.88 0.46 9.82
CA ALA A 86 -3.26 0.85 10.09
C ALA A 86 -3.68 2.11 9.34
N GLN A 87 -2.86 3.16 9.34
CA GLN A 87 -3.19 4.41 8.65
C GLN A 87 -3.24 4.27 7.12
N LEU A 88 -2.36 3.44 6.55
CA LEU A 88 -2.39 3.15 5.11
C LEU A 88 -3.66 2.39 4.75
N LEU A 89 -3.97 1.34 5.51
CA LEU A 89 -5.16 0.52 5.29
C LEU A 89 -6.44 1.34 5.49
N GLU A 90 -6.52 2.14 6.56
CA GLU A 90 -7.62 3.09 6.81
C GLU A 90 -7.85 4.00 5.62
N ARG A 91 -6.78 4.59 5.09
CA ARG A 91 -6.89 5.52 3.97
C ARG A 91 -7.30 4.85 2.66
N THR A 92 -6.97 3.57 2.50
CA THR A 92 -7.06 2.87 1.21
C THR A 92 -8.26 1.94 1.10
N LEU A 93 -8.75 1.38 2.19
CA LEU A 93 -9.92 0.48 2.20
C LEU A 93 -11.19 1.18 1.70
N ASP A 94 -11.50 2.36 2.23
CA ASP A 94 -12.63 3.19 1.81
C ASP A 94 -12.22 4.30 0.82
N HIS A 95 -11.22 4.03 -0.02
CA HIS A 95 -10.77 5.04 -0.98
C HIS A 95 -11.81 5.22 -2.10
N PRO A 96 -12.17 6.46 -2.50
CA PRO A 96 -13.14 6.73 -3.57
C PRO A 96 -12.68 6.27 -4.97
N ASN A 97 -11.47 5.73 -5.08
CA ASN A 97 -10.90 5.26 -6.35
C ASN A 97 -10.77 3.73 -6.28
N PRO A 98 -11.55 2.97 -7.07
CA PRO A 98 -11.52 1.51 -7.07
C PRO A 98 -10.14 0.91 -7.33
N SER A 99 -9.29 1.59 -8.12
CA SER A 99 -7.91 1.15 -8.37
C SER A 99 -7.01 1.19 -7.12
N ILE A 100 -7.49 1.75 -6.01
CA ILE A 100 -6.84 1.74 -4.70
C ILE A 100 -7.62 0.85 -3.72
N SER A 101 -8.95 1.01 -3.64
CA SER A 101 -9.75 0.26 -2.68
C SER A 101 -9.88 -1.22 -3.01
N GLU A 102 -10.11 -1.62 -4.26
CA GLU A 102 -10.28 -3.04 -4.61
C GLU A 102 -9.03 -3.90 -4.31
N PRO A 103 -7.79 -3.48 -4.66
CA PRO A 103 -6.59 -4.22 -4.25
C PRO A 103 -6.42 -4.28 -2.74
N THR A 104 -6.80 -3.22 -2.03
CA THR A 104 -6.69 -3.15 -0.55
C THR A 104 -7.68 -4.09 0.12
N ILE A 105 -8.94 -4.09 -0.31
CA ILE A 105 -9.98 -5.02 0.14
C ILE A 105 -9.56 -6.46 -0.14
N THR A 106 -9.07 -6.73 -1.35
CA THR A 106 -8.55 -8.06 -1.72
C THR A 106 -7.40 -8.50 -0.83
N PHE A 107 -6.45 -7.60 -0.58
CA PHE A 107 -5.32 -7.85 0.32
C PHE A 107 -5.82 -8.15 1.73
N TRP A 108 -6.67 -7.28 2.28
CA TRP A 108 -7.26 -7.41 3.60
C TRP A 108 -7.94 -8.76 3.79
N ASN A 109 -8.87 -9.10 2.89
CA ASN A 109 -9.62 -10.35 2.94
C ASN A 109 -8.73 -11.59 2.89
N SER A 110 -7.59 -11.53 2.21
CA SER A 110 -6.64 -12.64 2.11
C SER A 110 -5.55 -12.67 3.19
N THR A 111 -5.56 -11.72 4.14
CA THR A 111 -4.53 -11.58 5.17
C THR A 111 -5.16 -11.41 6.55
N TYR A 112 -5.46 -10.18 6.95
CA TYR A 112 -6.05 -9.83 8.24
C TYR A 112 -7.50 -10.30 8.38
N GLY A 113 -8.28 -10.27 7.29
CA GLY A 113 -9.69 -10.67 7.29
C GLY A 113 -9.96 -12.14 7.60
N GLU A 114 -8.97 -13.02 7.41
CA GLU A 114 -9.07 -14.45 7.79
C GLU A 114 -8.75 -14.71 9.27
N GLN A 115 -8.21 -13.72 9.99
CA GLN A 115 -7.72 -13.91 11.35
C GLN A 115 -8.86 -13.80 12.38
N ILE A 116 -9.01 -14.84 13.21
CA ILE A 116 -10.09 -14.95 14.21
C ILE A 116 -9.86 -14.02 15.42
N LYS A 117 -8.61 -13.61 15.69
CA LYS A 117 -8.25 -12.73 16.82
C LYS A 117 -7.23 -11.68 16.38
N LEU A 118 -7.73 -10.52 15.95
CA LEU A 118 -6.93 -9.31 15.77
C LEU A 118 -7.35 -8.26 16.78
N ASP A 119 -6.37 -7.60 17.38
CA ASP A 119 -6.57 -6.38 18.14
C ASP A 119 -6.61 -5.22 17.15
N TYR A 120 -7.81 -4.88 16.69
CA TYR A 120 -8.01 -3.84 15.69
C TYR A 120 -7.66 -2.45 16.26
N PRO A 121 -6.77 -1.70 15.59
CA PRO A 121 -6.66 -0.26 15.81
C PRO A 121 -8.02 0.39 15.59
N GLN A 122 -8.44 1.26 16.53
CA GLN A 122 -9.74 1.94 16.50
C GLN A 122 -10.01 2.66 15.16
N SER A 123 -8.96 3.17 14.52
CA SER A 123 -9.05 3.89 13.26
C SER A 123 -9.53 3.02 12.09
N LEU A 124 -9.31 1.70 12.16
CA LEU A 124 -9.78 0.77 11.12
C LEU A 124 -11.24 0.36 11.28
N LEU A 125 -11.83 0.50 12.47
CA LEU A 125 -13.20 0.02 12.70
C LEU A 125 -14.22 0.70 11.78
N HIS A 126 -14.03 1.99 11.48
CA HIS A 126 -14.96 2.76 10.66
C HIS A 126 -14.93 2.43 9.17
N VAL A 127 -13.89 1.72 8.70
CA VAL A 127 -13.71 1.39 7.26
C VAL A 127 -13.87 -0.10 6.97
N LEU A 128 -14.19 -0.90 8.00
CA LEU A 128 -14.33 -2.36 7.93
C LEU A 128 -15.77 -2.85 8.13
N ASP A 129 -16.75 -1.94 8.18
CA ASP A 129 -18.18 -2.24 8.35
C ASP A 129 -18.75 -3.12 7.21
#